data_AF-A0A9P8FGR5-F1
#
_entry.id   AF-A0A9P8FGR5-F1
#
_cell.length_a   1.000
_cell.length_b   1.000
_cell.length_c   1.000
_cell.angle_alpha   90.00
_cell.angle_beta   90.00
_cell.angle_gamma   90.00
#
_symmetry.space_group_name_H-M   'P 1'
#
loop_
_entity.id
_entity.type
_entity.pdbx_description
1 polymer ?
#
loop_
_entity_poly.entity_id
_entity_poly.type
_entity_poly.pdbx_seq_one_letter_code
_entity_poly.pdbx_strand_id
1 'polypeptide(L)' 'MPSEKRSERGIRIAIDRGGTFTDCVGNPGTGNMEDDVVIKLLSVDPQNYDDAPLEGIRRLLSKFTGKDIPRG' A
#
# COMPACT_ATOMS: atom_id res chain seq x y z
N MET A 1 -0.66 7.63 -26.45
CA MET A 1 -0.75 7.24 -25.03
C MET A 1 0.66 6.88 -24.60
N PRO A 2 1.27 7.55 -23.60
CA PRO A 2 2.60 7.17 -23.15
C PRO A 2 2.52 5.76 -22.59
N SER A 3 3.37 4.87 -23.09
CA SER A 3 3.51 3.50 -22.62
C SER A 3 3.83 3.54 -21.14
N GLU A 4 2.91 3.10 -20.28
CA GLU A 4 3.21 2.85 -18.87
C GLU A 4 4.34 1.84 -18.84
N LYS A 5 5.55 2.30 -18.49
CA LYS A 5 6.68 1.41 -18.23
C LYS A 5 6.30 0.60 -16.99
N ARG A 6 5.72 -0.58 -17.18
CA ARG A 6 5.69 -1.60 -16.13
C ARG A 6 7.13 -1.83 -15.72
N SER A 7 7.47 -1.47 -14.49
CA SER A 7 8.78 -1.80 -13.93
C SER A 7 8.94 -3.33 -13.94
N GLU A 8 10.13 -3.81 -14.29
CA GLU A 8 10.44 -5.24 -14.28
C GLU A 8 10.29 -5.84 -12.87
N ARG A 9 10.44 -5.01 -11.84
CA ARG A 9 10.13 -5.34 -10.45
C ARG A 9 8.66 -5.00 -10.23
N GLY A 10 7.84 -5.95 -9.79
CA GLY A 10 6.44 -5.67 -9.43
C GLY A 10 6.31 -4.66 -8.28
N ILE A 11 5.07 -4.40 -7.87
CA ILE A 11 4.80 -3.53 -6.71
C ILE A 11 5.47 -4.14 -5.46
N ARG A 12 6.23 -3.32 -4.74
CA ARG A 12 6.91 -3.70 -3.49
C ARG A 12 6.17 -3.08 -2.32
N ILE A 13 5.88 -3.87 -1.29
CA ILE A 13 5.20 -3.41 -0.08
C ILE A 13 5.97 -3.91 1.14
N ALA A 14 6.22 -3.02 2.09
CA ALA A 14 6.74 -3.31 3.41
C ALA A 14 5.71 -2.90 4.47
N ILE A 15 5.48 -3.77 5.45
CA ILE A 15 4.53 -3.54 6.54
C ILE A 15 5.28 -3.71 7.86
N ASP A 16 5.21 -2.68 8.71
CA ASP A 16 5.61 -2.76 10.10
C ASP A 16 4.36 -2.78 10.98
N ARG A 17 4.09 -3.95 11.58
CA ARG A 17 2.90 -4.20 12.39
C ARG A 17 3.23 -4.08 13.88
N GLY A 18 2.36 -3.44 14.64
CA GLY A 18 2.44 -3.43 16.11
C GLY A 18 2.06 -2.08 16.73
N GLY A 19 2.23 -1.96 18.05
CA GLY A 19 1.98 -0.71 18.78
C GLY A 19 0.62 -0.06 18.49
N THR A 20 0.60 1.27 18.49
CA THR A 20 -0.60 2.06 18.18
C THR A 20 -0.90 2.14 16.68
N PHE A 21 0.13 2.06 15.84
CA PHE A 21 0.01 2.25 14.40
C PHE A 21 0.71 1.16 13.60
N THR A 22 0.12 0.79 12.47
CA THR A 22 0.74 -0.05 11.45
C THR A 22 1.23 0.85 10.32
N ASP A 23 2.53 0.81 10.06
CA ASP A 23 3.18 1.62 9.03
C ASP A 23 3.35 0.78 7.75
N CYS A 24 2.88 1.30 6.63
CA CYS A 24 2.88 0.64 5.34
C CYS A 24 3.63 1.50 4.33
N VAL A 25 4.64 0.94 3.68
CA VAL A 25 5.39 1.61 2.60
C VAL A 25 5.22 0.81 1.33
N GLY A 26 4.85 1.48 0.25
CA GLY A 26 4.73 0.87 -1.07
C GLY A 26 5.54 1.59 -2.12
N ASN A 27 6.02 0.86 -3.12
CA ASN A 27 6.69 1.40 -4.30
C ASN A 27 6.12 0.71 -5.54
N PRO A 28 5.84 1.43 -6.64
CA PRO A 28 5.27 0.84 -7.86
C PRO A 28 6.24 -0.11 -8.59
N GLY A 29 7.49 -0.22 -8.11
CA GLY A 29 8.53 -1.10 -8.63
C GLY A 29 9.65 -0.36 -9.37
N THR A 30 9.60 0.98 -9.39
CA THR A 30 10.61 1.84 -10.03
C THR A 30 11.96 1.75 -9.36
N GLY A 31 12.00 1.50 -8.04
CA GLY A 31 13.25 1.54 -7.29
C GLY A 31 13.58 2.91 -6.71
N ASN A 32 12.91 3.96 -7.17
CA ASN A 32 13.18 5.33 -6.75
C ASN A 32 12.38 5.67 -5.50
N MET A 33 13.03 6.36 -4.55
CA MET A 33 12.41 6.74 -3.28
C MET A 33 11.32 7.81 -3.47
N GLU A 34 11.40 8.66 -4.50
CA GLU A 34 10.34 9.65 -4.76
C GLU A 34 8.99 9.04 -5.12
N ASP A 35 8.97 7.78 -5.57
CA ASP A 35 7.75 7.05 -5.91
C ASP A 35 7.17 6.27 -4.71
N ASP A 36 7.83 6.34 -3.55
CA ASP A 36 7.37 5.66 -2.34
C ASP A 36 6.10 6.34 -1.80
N VAL A 37 5.14 5.50 -1.42
CA VAL A 37 3.90 5.91 -0.77
C VAL A 37 3.88 5.34 0.63
N VAL A 38 3.73 6.22 1.61
CA VAL A 38 3.63 5.86 3.02
C VAL A 38 2.19 6.01 3.49
N ILE A 39 1.67 4.99 4.16
CA ILE A 39 0.37 4.98 4.81
C ILE A 39 0.57 4.56 6.26
N LYS A 40 0.00 5.32 7.19
CA LYS A 40 -0.05 4.99 8.62
C LYS A 40 -1.50 4.70 8.99
N LEU A 41 -1.75 3.54 9.57
CA LEU A 41 -3.07 3.11 10.03
C LEU A 41 -3.06 2.90 11.54
N LEU A 42 -4.20 3.10 12.21
CA LEU A 42 -4.34 2.61 13.58
C LEU A 42 -4.21 1.09 13.55
N SER A 43 -3.44 0.50 14.47
CA SER A 43 -3.27 -0.95 14.50
C SER A 43 -4.56 -1.69 14.85
N VAL A 44 -5.51 -1.01 15.51
CA VAL A 44 -6.83 -1.54 15.86
C VAL A 44 -7.88 -0.46 15.58
N ASP A 45 -8.72 -0.68 14.57
CA ASP A 45 -9.82 0.22 14.18
C ASP A 45 -10.97 -0.57 13.52
N PRO A 46 -11.69 -1.39 14.31
CA PRO A 46 -12.70 -2.31 13.80
C PRO A 46 -13.91 -1.63 13.15
N GLN A 47 -14.06 -0.31 13.29
CA GLN A 47 -15.10 0.44 12.59
C GLN A 47 -14.76 0.67 11.11
N ASN A 48 -13.49 0.55 10.74
CA ASN A 48 -13.00 0.87 9.41
C ASN A 48 -12.37 -0.33 8.69
N TYR A 49 -11.71 -1.23 9.41
CA TYR A 49 -11.06 -2.43 8.86
C TYR A 49 -10.77 -3.45 9.97
N ASP A 50 -10.85 -4.73 9.61
CA ASP A 50 -10.60 -5.84 10.54
C ASP A 50 -9.11 -6.12 10.74
N ASP A 51 -8.27 -5.85 9.74
CA ASP A 51 -6.82 -6.08 9.76
C ASP A 51 -6.07 -4.91 9.12
N ALA A 52 -5.23 -4.23 9.92
CA ALA A 52 -4.48 -3.05 9.47
C ALA A 52 -3.45 -3.37 8.37
N PRO A 53 -2.65 -4.46 8.45
CA PRO A 53 -1.79 -4.88 7.35
C PRO A 53 -2.53 -5.06 6.02
N LEU A 54 -3.65 -5.79 6.03
CA LEU A 54 -4.46 -6.04 4.84
C LEU A 54 -5.02 -4.75 4.26
N GLU A 55 -5.57 -3.87 5.11
CA GLU A 55 -6.06 -2.57 4.66
C GLU A 55 -4.94 -1.69 4.09
N GLY A 56 -3.74 -1.73 4.67
CA GLY A 56 -2.56 -1.04 4.15
C GLY A 56 -2.18 -1.51 2.75
N ILE A 57 -2.11 -2.83 2.55
CA ILE A 57 -1.87 -3.45 1.24
C ILE A 57 -2.96 -3.03 0.25
N ARG A 58 -4.23 -3.13 0.63
CA ARG A 58 -5.36 -2.76 -0.22
C ARG A 58 -5.26 -1.31 -0.70
N ARG A 59 -5.00 -0.35 0.21
CA ARG A 59 -4.86 1.07 -0.12
C ARG A 59 -3.66 1.33 -1.07
N LEU A 60 -2.52 0.69 -0.81
CA LEU A 60 -1.34 0.82 -1.66
C LEU A 60 -1.59 0.26 -3.06
N LEU A 61 -2.17 -0.94 -3.16
CA LEU A 61 -2.51 -1.55 -4.45
C LEU A 61 -3.56 -0.72 -5.21
N SER A 62 -4.60 -0.23 -4.53
CA SER A 62 -5.59 0.64 -5.18
C SER A 62 -4.94 1.90 -5.77
N LYS A 63 -4.01 2.50 -5.01
CA LYS A 63 -3.28 3.70 -5.45
C LYS A 63 -2.39 3.41 -6.68
N PHE A 64 -1.57 2.36 -6.63
CA PHE A 64 -0.64 2.06 -7.72
C PHE A 64 -1.30 1.50 -8.97
N THR A 65 -2.44 0.82 -8.83
CA THR A 65 -3.17 0.26 -9.98
C THR A 65 -4.21 1.21 -10.55
N GLY A 66 -4.53 2.30 -9.85
CA GLY A 66 -5.62 3.21 -10.20
C GLY A 66 -7.02 2.56 -10.15
N LYS A 67 -7.14 1.39 -9.51
CA LYS A 67 -8.39 0.62 -9.41
C LYS A 67 -8.85 0.60 -7.97
N ASP A 68 -10.16 0.73 -7.75
CA ASP A 68 -10.70 0.51 -6.42
C ASP A 68 -10.74 -1.00 -6.12
N ILE A 69 -10.02 -1.41 -5.08
CA ILE A 69 -10.02 -2.78 -4.57
C ILE A 69 -10.98 -2.81 -3.36
N PRO A 70 -12.05 -3.62 -3.40
CA PRO A 70 -13.01 -3.70 -2.31
C PRO A 70 -12.35 -4.23 -1.04
N ARG A 71 -12.94 -3.88 0.12
CA ARG A 71 -12.58 -4.49 1.39
C ARG A 71 -13.05 -5.95 1.39
N GLY A 72 -12.20 -6.84 1.90
CA GLY A 72 -12.51 -8.26 2.11
C GLY A 72 -12.99 -8.52 3.53
#